data_AF-A0A952UDB5-F1
#
_entry.id   AF-A0A952UDB5-F1
#
_cell.length_a   1.000
_cell.length_b   1.000
_cell.length_c   1.000
_cell.angle_alpha   90.00
_cell.angle_beta   90.00
_cell.angle_gamma   90.00
#
_symmetry.space_group_name_H-M   'P 1'
#
loop_
_entity.id
_entity.type
_entity.pdbx_description
1 polymer ?
#
loop_
_entity_poly.entity_id
_entity_poly.type
_entity_poly.pdbx_seq_one_letter_code
_entity_poly.pdbx_strand_id
1 'polypeptide(L)'
;MNKYGQMALEHWQATAPSRVAELSDPATFFETLGLEMQAQVTNLASMLAGSDRQGETFLQKVARLTAARRQAEEVVMSQLAWVTDPSLPLDQAREEWEQTRPSDENLVLWAERMQDCPDSMPSSVELEEMAKTWALPVEFLLELVATEPPREYMRANRATLAEAATIRFFRELR
;
A
#
# COMPACT_ATOMS: atom_id res chain seq x y z
N MET A 1 3.95 -17.80 0.16
CA MET A 1 4.30 -16.76 1.16
C MET A 1 5.76 -16.30 1.00
N ASN A 2 6.01 -14.98 1.01
CA ASN A 2 7.35 -14.40 0.88
C ASN A 2 8.03 -14.12 2.25
N LYS A 3 9.26 -13.59 2.23
CA LYS A 3 10.04 -13.25 3.45
C LYS A 3 9.23 -12.38 4.43
N TYR A 4 8.54 -11.37 3.94
CA TYR A 4 7.84 -10.40 4.80
C TYR A 4 6.60 -11.02 5.44
N GLY A 5 5.85 -11.82 4.68
CA GLY A 5 4.71 -12.58 5.21
C GLY A 5 5.13 -13.58 6.29
N GLN A 6 6.27 -14.25 6.08
CA GLN A 6 6.83 -15.17 7.07
C GLN A 6 7.25 -14.44 8.36
N MET A 7 7.94 -13.30 8.24
CA MET A 7 8.33 -12.49 9.39
C MET A 7 7.12 -11.97 10.17
N ALA A 8 6.06 -11.55 9.47
CA ALA A 8 4.82 -11.10 10.10
C ALA A 8 4.11 -12.25 10.83
N LEU A 9 4.03 -13.44 10.21
CA LEU A 9 3.48 -14.64 10.84
C LEU A 9 4.25 -15.02 12.10
N GLU A 10 5.58 -15.09 12.03
CA GLU A 10 6.44 -15.43 13.17
C GLU A 10 6.27 -14.43 14.32
N HIS A 11 6.19 -13.13 13.99
CA HIS A 11 5.93 -12.10 14.98
C HIS A 11 4.58 -12.31 15.66
N TRP A 12 3.51 -12.52 14.89
CA TRP A 12 2.16 -12.69 15.42
C TRP A 12 1.99 -14.00 16.19
N GLN A 13 2.66 -15.07 15.80
CA GLN A 13 2.71 -16.30 16.60
C GLN A 13 3.35 -16.06 17.97
N ALA A 14 4.33 -15.14 18.05
CA ALA A 14 4.99 -14.81 19.31
C ALA A 14 4.19 -13.81 20.16
N THR A 15 3.53 -12.82 19.55
CA THR A 15 2.91 -11.69 20.28
C THR A 15 1.38 -11.76 20.36
N ALA A 16 0.73 -12.46 19.45
CA ALA A 16 -0.72 -12.60 19.36
C ALA A 16 -1.17 -13.99 18.82
N PRO A 17 -0.76 -15.11 19.46
CA PRO A 17 -1.02 -16.46 18.96
C PRO A 17 -2.52 -16.81 18.85
N SER A 18 -3.37 -16.24 19.72
CA SER A 18 -4.82 -16.42 19.64
C SER A 18 -5.41 -15.86 18.34
N ARG A 19 -4.88 -14.74 17.82
CA ARG A 19 -5.33 -14.16 16.54
C ARG A 19 -5.00 -15.06 15.36
N VAL A 20 -3.77 -15.61 15.34
CA VAL A 20 -3.37 -16.54 14.29
C VAL A 20 -4.26 -17.78 14.27
N ALA A 21 -4.76 -18.21 15.43
CA ALA A 21 -5.69 -19.33 15.55
C ALA A 21 -7.14 -19.00 15.16
N GLU A 22 -7.55 -17.73 15.26
CA GLU A 22 -8.87 -17.25 14.86
C GLU A 22 -9.00 -17.05 13.34
N LEU A 23 -7.88 -16.78 12.65
CA LEU A 23 -7.85 -16.66 11.19
C LEU A 23 -8.34 -17.93 10.51
N SER A 24 -9.31 -17.78 9.60
CA SER A 24 -9.86 -18.89 8.81
C SER A 24 -8.83 -19.50 7.85
N ASP A 25 -7.98 -18.66 7.25
CA ASP A 25 -6.86 -19.08 6.39
C ASP A 25 -5.62 -18.21 6.66
N PRO A 26 -4.81 -18.58 7.67
CA PRO A 26 -3.60 -17.84 8.00
C PRO A 26 -2.61 -17.79 6.83
N ALA A 27 -2.51 -18.85 6.01
CA ALA A 27 -1.52 -18.93 4.94
C ALA A 27 -1.80 -17.88 3.86
N THR A 28 -3.05 -17.77 3.42
CA THR A 28 -3.48 -16.77 2.43
C THR A 28 -3.37 -15.34 2.99
N PHE A 29 -3.71 -15.14 4.26
CA PHE A 29 -3.59 -13.84 4.93
C PHE A 29 -2.14 -13.33 4.92
N PHE A 30 -1.21 -14.14 5.44
CA PHE A 30 0.20 -13.74 5.53
C PHE A 30 0.91 -13.74 4.17
N GLU A 31 0.42 -14.50 3.18
CA GLU A 31 0.87 -14.37 1.80
C GLU A 31 0.50 -13.01 1.21
N THR A 32 -0.74 -12.57 1.38
CA THR A 32 -1.21 -11.27 0.90
C THR A 32 -0.49 -10.13 1.61
N LEU A 33 -0.43 -10.17 2.94
CA LEU A 33 0.30 -9.19 3.75
C LEU A 33 1.77 -9.12 3.36
N GLY A 34 2.39 -10.27 3.12
CA GLY A 34 3.78 -10.33 2.67
C GLY A 34 4.02 -9.65 1.33
N LEU A 35 3.17 -9.92 0.33
CA LEU A 35 3.28 -9.31 -1.00
C LEU A 35 3.13 -7.79 -0.93
N GLU A 36 2.20 -7.32 -0.11
CA GLU A 36 2.00 -5.90 0.11
C GLU A 36 3.20 -5.24 0.81
N MET A 37 3.71 -5.85 1.88
CA MET A 37 4.91 -5.37 2.56
C MET A 37 6.09 -5.28 1.59
N GLN A 38 6.24 -6.26 0.68
CA GLN A 38 7.28 -6.24 -0.34
C GLN A 38 7.15 -5.05 -1.28
N ALA A 39 5.94 -4.76 -1.75
CA ALA A 39 5.69 -3.64 -2.65
C ALA A 39 5.95 -2.29 -1.97
N GLN A 40 5.46 -2.11 -0.74
CA GLN A 40 5.71 -0.89 0.03
C GLN A 40 7.20 -0.70 0.35
N VAL A 41 7.91 -1.77 0.73
CA VAL A 41 9.36 -1.72 0.93
C VAL A 41 10.06 -1.30 -0.35
N THR A 42 9.64 -1.82 -1.51
CA THR A 42 10.24 -1.48 -2.80
C THR A 42 10.03 0.00 -3.14
N ASN A 43 8.80 0.49 -3.00
CA ASN A 43 8.44 1.88 -3.30
C ASN A 43 9.17 2.85 -2.37
N LEU A 44 9.14 2.60 -1.06
CA LEU A 44 9.82 3.43 -0.06
C LEU A 44 11.33 3.37 -0.20
N ALA A 45 11.93 2.21 -0.51
CA ALA A 45 13.36 2.09 -0.75
C ALA A 45 13.80 2.92 -1.96
N SER A 46 13.03 2.91 -3.04
CA SER A 46 13.26 3.76 -4.22
C SER A 46 13.21 5.24 -3.88
N MET A 47 12.20 5.68 -3.11
CA MET A 47 12.09 7.06 -2.64
C MET A 47 13.26 7.49 -1.75
N LEU A 48 13.64 6.64 -0.77
CA LEU A 48 14.75 6.91 0.16
C LEU A 48 16.11 6.89 -0.53
N ALA A 49 16.29 6.02 -1.53
CA ALA A 49 17.50 5.98 -2.32
C ALA A 49 17.66 7.26 -3.13
N GLY A 50 16.58 7.70 -3.78
CA GLY A 50 16.60 8.78 -4.77
C GLY A 50 17.39 8.42 -6.03
N SER A 51 17.51 9.40 -6.93
CA SER A 51 18.20 9.26 -8.22
C SER A 51 19.69 8.91 -8.05
N ASP A 52 20.30 8.38 -9.12
CA ASP A 52 21.75 8.16 -9.16
C ASP A 52 22.53 9.46 -9.01
N ARG A 53 23.61 9.41 -8.23
CA ARG A 53 24.45 10.57 -7.94
C ARG A 53 25.66 10.61 -8.87
N GLN A 54 25.92 11.78 -9.47
CA GLN A 54 27.11 11.97 -10.29
C GLN A 54 28.38 11.77 -9.44
N GLY A 55 29.31 10.95 -9.94
CA GLY A 55 30.56 10.60 -9.24
C GLY A 55 30.43 9.48 -8.20
N GLU A 56 29.25 8.87 -8.03
CA GLU A 56 29.06 7.72 -7.14
C GLU A 56 29.74 6.46 -7.71
N THR A 57 30.62 5.84 -6.92
CA THR A 57 31.20 4.54 -7.26
C THR A 57 30.17 3.42 -7.11
N PHE A 58 30.39 2.29 -7.78
CA PHE A 58 29.50 1.12 -7.67
C PHE A 58 29.24 0.68 -6.22
N LEU A 59 30.28 0.61 -5.39
CA LEU A 59 30.14 0.20 -3.98
C LEU A 59 29.35 1.21 -3.15
N GLN A 60 29.53 2.52 -3.40
CA GLN A 60 28.74 3.56 -2.73
C GLN A 60 27.26 3.47 -3.11
N LYS A 61 26.97 3.19 -4.39
CA LYS A 61 25.60 2.96 -4.87
C LYS A 61 24.96 1.76 -4.19
N VAL A 62 25.66 0.62 -4.13
CA VAL A 62 25.15 -0.59 -3.45
C VAL A 62 24.90 -0.33 -1.97
N ALA A 63 25.81 0.37 -1.28
CA ALA A 63 25.64 0.73 0.12
C ALA A 63 24.40 1.60 0.34
N ARG A 64 24.20 2.63 -0.50
CA ARG A 64 23.02 3.51 -0.45
C ARG A 64 21.72 2.74 -0.66
N LEU A 65 21.64 1.94 -1.73
CA LEU A 65 20.44 1.15 -2.03
C LEU A 65 20.10 0.15 -0.93
N THR A 66 21.14 -0.47 -0.35
CA THR A 66 20.98 -1.41 0.77
C THR A 66 20.48 -0.69 2.04
N ALA A 67 21.03 0.48 2.35
CA ALA A 67 20.59 1.29 3.49
C ALA A 67 19.14 1.77 3.33
N ALA A 68 18.80 2.29 2.14
CA ALA A 68 17.44 2.72 1.81
C ALA A 68 16.43 1.57 1.94
N ARG A 69 16.79 0.37 1.48
CA ARG A 69 15.96 -0.82 1.64
C ARG A 69 15.77 -1.21 3.10
N ARG A 70 16.83 -1.23 3.92
CA ARG A 70 16.71 -1.56 5.35
C ARG A 70 15.81 -0.56 6.08
N GLN A 71 15.98 0.73 5.83
CA GLN A 71 15.15 1.75 6.42
C GLN A 71 13.69 1.62 5.97
N ALA A 72 13.45 1.28 4.70
CA ALA A 72 12.10 0.99 4.22
C ALA A 72 11.49 -0.24 4.92
N GLU A 73 12.27 -1.32 5.11
CA GLU A 73 11.84 -2.52 5.84
C GLU A 73 11.43 -2.19 7.28
N GLU A 74 12.21 -1.37 8.00
CA GLU A 74 11.89 -0.96 9.37
C GLU A 74 10.58 -0.17 9.45
N VAL A 75 10.39 0.81 8.56
CA VAL A 75 9.17 1.62 8.52
C VAL A 75 7.96 0.76 8.19
N VAL A 76 8.02 -0.06 7.15
CA VAL A 76 6.89 -0.90 6.71
C VAL A 76 6.52 -1.94 7.77
N MET A 77 7.51 -2.56 8.42
CA MET A 77 7.25 -3.50 9.53
C MET A 77 6.52 -2.81 10.69
N SER A 78 6.95 -1.60 11.07
CA SER A 78 6.31 -0.84 12.14
C SER A 78 4.88 -0.42 11.81
N GLN A 79 4.56 -0.24 10.53
CA GLN A 79 3.25 0.21 10.07
C GLN A 79 2.27 -0.93 9.81
N LEU A 80 2.74 -2.08 9.31
CA LEU A 80 1.87 -3.15 8.83
C LEU A 80 1.95 -4.43 9.69
N ALA A 81 3.12 -4.74 10.26
CA ALA A 81 3.32 -6.00 10.99
C ALA A 81 3.14 -5.85 12.51
N TRP A 82 3.45 -4.68 13.08
CA TRP A 82 3.49 -4.44 14.53
C TRP A 82 2.31 -3.63 15.10
N VAL A 83 1.22 -3.47 14.35
CA VAL A 83 0.01 -2.78 14.85
C VAL A 83 -0.59 -3.55 16.03
N THR A 84 -0.55 -2.92 17.21
CA THR A 84 -0.93 -3.48 18.51
C THR A 84 -2.15 -2.72 19.05
N ASP A 85 -3.33 -2.83 18.42
CA ASP A 85 -4.59 -2.49 19.10
C ASP A 85 -5.43 -3.78 19.34
N PRO A 86 -5.72 -4.14 20.60
CA PRO A 86 -6.22 -5.46 21.01
C PRO A 86 -7.75 -5.69 20.97
N SER A 87 -8.57 -4.79 20.42
CA SER A 87 -10.04 -4.88 20.62
C SER A 87 -10.87 -5.69 19.60
N LEU A 88 -10.35 -6.01 18.41
CA LEU A 88 -11.04 -6.81 17.38
C LEU A 88 -10.08 -7.83 16.70
N PRO A 89 -10.56 -9.03 16.32
CA PRO A 89 -9.86 -9.90 15.36
C PRO A 89 -9.64 -9.14 14.03
N LEU A 90 -8.42 -9.16 13.50
CA LEU A 90 -8.04 -8.30 12.37
C LEU A 90 -8.69 -8.69 11.04
N ASP A 91 -9.07 -9.96 10.90
CA ASP A 91 -9.88 -10.46 9.79
C ASP A 91 -11.31 -9.93 9.84
N GLN A 92 -11.95 -9.96 11.02
CA GLN A 92 -13.27 -9.34 11.20
C GLN A 92 -13.21 -7.83 11.00
N ALA A 93 -12.22 -7.15 11.59
CA ALA A 93 -12.02 -5.73 11.39
C ALA A 93 -11.78 -5.40 9.90
N ARG A 94 -11.03 -6.25 9.18
CA ARG A 94 -10.81 -6.07 7.74
C ARG A 94 -12.11 -6.27 6.95
N GLU A 95 -12.88 -7.29 7.26
CA GLU A 95 -14.13 -7.58 6.57
C GLU A 95 -15.17 -6.47 6.79
N GLU A 96 -15.31 -5.99 8.03
CA GLU A 96 -16.14 -4.83 8.36
C GLU A 96 -15.67 -3.55 7.65
N TRP A 97 -14.36 -3.34 7.58
CA TRP A 97 -13.78 -2.22 6.86
C TRP A 97 -14.00 -2.32 5.35
N GLU A 98 -13.85 -3.48 4.74
CA GLU A 98 -14.13 -3.69 3.30
C GLU A 98 -15.60 -3.40 2.95
N GLN A 99 -16.52 -3.66 3.87
CA GLN A 99 -17.94 -3.36 3.68
C GLN A 99 -18.27 -1.87 3.79
N THR A 100 -17.46 -1.12 4.54
CA THR A 100 -17.72 0.30 4.86
C THR A 100 -16.81 1.27 4.11
N ARG A 101 -15.68 0.80 3.57
CA ARG A 101 -14.72 1.64 2.86
C ARG A 101 -15.33 2.23 1.59
N PRO A 102 -14.92 3.45 1.20
CA PRO A 102 -15.18 3.98 -0.13
C PRO A 102 -14.74 2.99 -1.23
N SER A 103 -15.70 2.62 -2.09
CA SER A 103 -15.50 1.71 -3.23
C SER A 103 -14.49 2.28 -4.24
N ASP A 104 -13.61 1.43 -4.75
CA ASP A 104 -12.65 1.79 -5.80
C ASP A 104 -13.34 2.26 -7.10
N GLU A 105 -14.61 1.89 -7.30
CA GLU A 105 -15.43 2.40 -8.41
C GLU A 105 -15.59 3.92 -8.36
N ASN A 106 -15.50 4.53 -7.17
CA ASN A 106 -15.55 5.99 -7.03
C ASN A 106 -14.39 6.68 -7.76
N LEU A 107 -13.22 6.04 -7.85
CA LEU A 107 -12.08 6.57 -8.62
C LEU A 107 -12.33 6.47 -10.13
N VAL A 108 -12.97 5.40 -10.59
CA VAL A 108 -13.37 5.24 -12.00
C VAL A 108 -14.35 6.34 -12.39
N LEU A 109 -15.43 6.51 -11.61
CA LEU A 109 -16.44 7.54 -11.86
C LEU A 109 -15.85 8.95 -11.81
N TRP A 110 -14.93 9.19 -10.89
CA TRP A 110 -14.19 10.46 -10.83
C TRP A 110 -13.39 10.68 -12.12
N ALA A 111 -12.64 9.68 -12.58
CA ALA A 111 -11.79 9.79 -13.77
C ALA A 111 -12.60 9.96 -15.05
N GLU A 112 -13.70 9.20 -15.22
CA GLU A 112 -14.65 9.35 -16.33
C GLU A 112 -15.19 10.79 -16.38
N ARG A 113 -15.56 11.37 -15.23
CA ARG A 113 -15.99 12.78 -15.15
C ARG A 113 -14.90 13.77 -15.55
N MET A 114 -13.63 13.50 -15.21
CA MET A 114 -12.51 14.36 -15.62
C MET A 114 -12.24 14.27 -17.13
N GLN A 115 -12.46 13.11 -17.74
CA GLN A 115 -12.36 12.93 -19.19
C GLN A 115 -13.47 13.68 -19.93
N ASP A 116 -14.70 13.62 -19.42
CA ASP A 116 -15.85 14.34 -19.98
C ASP A 116 -15.73 15.87 -19.83
N CYS A 117 -15.15 16.33 -18.71
CA CYS A 117 -15.00 17.74 -18.38
C CYS A 117 -13.57 18.07 -17.89
N PRO A 118 -12.57 18.17 -18.79
CA PRO A 118 -11.16 18.40 -18.40
C PRO A 118 -10.92 19.69 -17.61
N ASP A 119 -11.73 20.73 -17.85
CA ASP A 119 -11.65 22.00 -17.10
C ASP A 119 -12.04 21.86 -15.62
N SER A 120 -12.66 20.74 -15.24
CA SER A 120 -13.02 20.42 -13.85
C SER A 120 -11.92 19.67 -13.10
N MET A 121 -10.72 19.54 -13.68
CA MET A 121 -9.60 18.87 -13.04
C MET A 121 -9.25 19.55 -11.70
N PRO A 122 -9.08 18.80 -10.61
CA PRO A 122 -8.70 19.39 -9.33
C PRO A 122 -7.33 20.06 -9.43
N SER A 123 -7.10 21.05 -8.58
CA SER A 123 -5.78 21.66 -8.43
C SER A 123 -4.74 20.64 -7.96
N SER A 124 -3.45 20.95 -8.12
CA SER A 124 -2.36 20.07 -7.66
C SER A 124 -2.46 19.75 -6.17
N VAL A 125 -2.89 20.72 -5.35
CA VAL A 125 -3.08 20.54 -3.91
C VAL A 125 -4.22 19.56 -3.63
N GLU A 126 -5.35 19.69 -4.34
CA GLU A 126 -6.49 18.79 -4.19
C GLU A 126 -6.16 17.37 -4.67
N LEU A 127 -5.35 17.23 -5.73
CA LEU A 127 -4.86 15.93 -6.20
C LEU A 127 -3.92 15.27 -5.19
N GLU A 128 -3.02 16.04 -4.56
CA GLU A 128 -2.15 15.55 -3.48
C GLU A 128 -2.96 15.10 -2.27
N GLU A 129 -4.01 15.85 -1.89
CA GLU A 129 -4.91 15.44 -0.81
C GLU A 129 -5.68 14.17 -1.17
N MET A 130 -6.20 14.08 -2.41
CA MET A 130 -6.88 12.88 -2.86
C MET A 130 -5.96 11.66 -2.90
N ALA A 131 -4.72 11.83 -3.37
CA ALA A 131 -3.67 10.81 -3.35
C ALA A 131 -3.41 10.32 -1.91
N LYS A 132 -3.27 11.25 -0.95
CA LYS A 132 -3.12 10.91 0.47
C LYS A 132 -4.33 10.15 0.99
N THR A 133 -5.56 10.62 0.73
CA THR A 133 -6.80 9.97 1.17
C THR A 133 -6.92 8.54 0.66
N TRP A 134 -6.64 8.33 -0.62
CA TRP A 134 -6.71 7.02 -1.25
C TRP A 134 -5.48 6.16 -1.05
N ALA A 135 -4.43 6.69 -0.42
CA ALA A 135 -3.12 6.04 -0.29
C ALA A 135 -2.53 5.61 -1.66
N LEU A 136 -2.76 6.42 -2.69
CA LEU A 136 -2.26 6.22 -4.06
C LEU A 136 -1.28 7.34 -4.43
N PRO A 137 -0.30 7.10 -5.32
CA PRO A 137 0.52 8.17 -5.89
C PRO A 137 -0.31 9.16 -6.70
N VAL A 138 0.12 10.43 -6.79
CA VAL A 138 -0.54 11.44 -7.65
C VAL A 138 -0.47 11.00 -9.11
N GLU A 139 0.65 10.41 -9.52
CA GLU A 139 0.87 9.87 -10.85
C GLU A 139 -0.16 8.80 -11.21
N PHE A 140 -0.55 7.96 -10.26
CA PHE A 140 -1.61 6.96 -10.47
C PHE A 140 -2.93 7.62 -10.84
N LEU A 141 -3.30 8.70 -10.15
CA LEU A 141 -4.54 9.44 -10.41
C LEU A 141 -4.51 10.13 -11.77
N LEU A 142 -3.36 10.69 -12.16
CA LEU A 142 -3.18 11.32 -13.47
C LEU A 142 -3.27 10.29 -14.60
N GLU A 143 -2.60 9.15 -14.47
CA GLU A 143 -2.64 8.06 -15.47
C GLU A 143 -4.03 7.42 -15.57
N LEU A 144 -4.75 7.33 -14.45
CA LEU A 144 -6.14 6.89 -14.43
C LEU A 144 -7.06 7.80 -15.25
N VAL A 145 -6.89 9.13 -15.15
CA VAL A 145 -7.63 10.10 -15.97
C VAL A 145 -7.16 10.08 -17.43
N ALA A 146 -5.88 9.82 -17.69
CA ALA A 146 -5.35 9.78 -19.05
C ALA A 146 -5.77 8.53 -19.85
N THR A 147 -6.13 7.43 -19.17
CA THR A 147 -6.48 6.16 -19.82
C THR A 147 -7.97 6.05 -20.11
N GLU A 148 -8.37 5.87 -21.38
CA GLU A 148 -9.76 5.68 -21.78
C GLU A 148 -10.02 4.24 -22.29
N PRO A 149 -10.89 3.44 -21.63
CA PRO A 149 -11.66 3.76 -20.44
C PRO A 149 -10.84 3.61 -19.13
N PRO A 150 -11.05 4.45 -18.09
CA PRO A 150 -10.27 4.42 -16.84
C PRO A 150 -10.27 3.05 -16.14
N ARG A 151 -11.35 2.29 -16.35
CA ARG A 151 -11.54 0.94 -15.84
C ARG A 151 -10.47 -0.05 -16.31
N GLU A 152 -9.86 0.15 -17.49
CA GLU A 152 -8.75 -0.69 -17.95
C GLU A 152 -7.50 -0.45 -17.12
N TYR A 153 -7.17 0.80 -16.82
CA TYR A 153 -6.04 1.14 -15.94
C TYR A 153 -6.24 0.58 -14.53
N MET A 154 -7.46 0.69 -13.98
CA MET A 154 -7.80 0.09 -12.69
C MET A 154 -7.61 -1.43 -12.67
N ARG A 155 -8.05 -2.13 -13.73
CA ARG A 155 -7.89 -3.59 -13.84
C ARG A 155 -6.43 -4.00 -13.96
N ALA A 156 -5.63 -3.24 -14.70
CA ALA A 156 -4.20 -3.49 -14.86
C ALA A 156 -3.44 -3.28 -13.54
N ASN A 157 -3.89 -2.36 -12.68
CA ASN A 157 -3.22 -1.99 -11.44
C ASN A 157 -3.94 -2.47 -10.16
N ARG A 158 -4.66 -3.61 -10.22
CA ARG A 158 -5.37 -4.17 -9.04
C ARG A 158 -4.49 -4.42 -7.82
N ALA A 159 -3.21 -4.76 -8.04
CA ALA A 159 -2.26 -4.95 -6.95
C ALA A 159 -2.04 -3.65 -6.16
N THR A 160 -1.81 -2.53 -6.86
CA THR A 160 -1.63 -1.22 -6.24
C THR A 160 -2.87 -0.77 -5.46
N LEU A 161 -4.07 -1.06 -5.97
CA LEU A 161 -5.33 -0.77 -5.27
C LEU A 161 -5.49 -1.60 -4.00
N ALA A 162 -5.13 -2.89 -4.04
CA ALA A 162 -5.17 -3.75 -2.86
C ALA A 162 -4.20 -3.27 -1.77
N GLU A 163 -2.99 -2.87 -2.16
CA GLU A 163 -2.00 -2.26 -1.25
C GLU A 163 -2.51 -0.95 -0.65
N ALA A 164 -3.05 -0.06 -1.48
CA ALA A 164 -3.61 1.20 -1.04
C ALA A 164 -4.79 1.01 -0.07
N ALA A 165 -5.67 0.03 -0.35
CA ALA A 165 -6.75 -0.35 0.53
C ALA A 165 -6.23 -0.80 1.90
N THR A 166 -5.21 -1.65 1.94
CA THR A 166 -4.67 -2.10 3.22
C THR A 166 -3.95 -0.99 3.99
N ILE A 167 -3.24 -0.08 3.34
CA ILE A 167 -2.70 1.11 4.03
C ILE A 167 -3.82 1.90 4.70
N ARG A 168 -4.96 2.07 4.02
CA ARG A 168 -6.12 2.78 4.57
C ARG A 168 -6.74 2.03 5.74
N PHE A 169 -6.89 0.70 5.64
CA PHE A 169 -7.33 -0.15 6.74
C PHE A 169 -6.46 0.04 7.99
N PHE A 170 -5.14 -0.01 7.84
CA PHE A 170 -4.23 0.15 8.98
C PHE A 170 -4.23 1.57 9.58
N ARG A 171 -4.58 2.61 8.80
CA ARG A 171 -4.76 3.96 9.36
C ARG A 171 -5.97 4.06 10.28
N GLU A 172 -7.01 3.26 10.06
CA GLU A 172 -8.21 3.25 10.91
C GLU A 172 -8.03 2.46 12.20
N LEU A 173 -6.99 1.63 12.28
CA LEU A 173 -6.63 0.85 13.48
C LEU A 173 -5.70 1.61 14.45
N ARG A 174 -5.46 2.91 14.23
CA ARG A 174 -4.46 3.72 14.95
C ARG A 174 -5.07 4.68 15.96
#